data_AF-A0A2L0EL52-F1
#
_entry.id   AF-A0A2L0EL52-F1
#
_cell.length_a   1.000
_cell.length_b   1.000
_cell.length_c   1.000
_cell.angle_alpha   90.00
_cell.angle_beta   90.00
_cell.angle_gamma   90.00
#
_symmetry.space_group_name_H-M   'P 1'
#
loop_
_entity.id
_entity.type
_entity.pdbx_description
1 polymer ?
#
loop_
_entity_poly.entity_id
_entity_poly.type
_entity_poly.pdbx_seq_one_letter_code
_entity_poly.pdbx_strand_id
1 'polypeptide(L)'
;MMLRRTAFFAAAALAAGGAPLTFRLGAVPGSLLLVAAAVALAAAASGAVASLAVAGGALGALAFGVLAGVSPAAAGAALAGLCFAERSARVRSGKARLAHAGLALAGGALAVSVTAAFAASSLVIRGVAVVVAAVLMALPLLIEADDPLAHALDGAAEEITGPARASLRDGAALRRTVVEEEMPDRKATRHARETWASLMRLARARVRLERAAGARRAAPEGPGEVGGGEVGGGEPPPAKTGAAASPVEVVIGRVDARIADHVAALTRAYAAADAARAAATSLDDTALRRVETMGESLEQVSKAIVEEV
;
A
#
# COMPACT_ATOMS: atom_id res chain seq x y z
N MET A 1 -12.31 -0.50 2.65
CA MET A 1 -11.80 -1.50 1.67
C MET A 1 -12.77 -1.81 0.52
N MET A 2 -14.07 -2.01 0.77
CA MET A 2 -15.07 -2.34 -0.27
C MET A 2 -15.12 -1.31 -1.43
N LEU A 3 -15.15 -0.01 -1.12
CA LEU A 3 -15.19 1.08 -2.10
C LEU A 3 -14.02 1.06 -3.11
N ARG A 4 -12.83 0.63 -2.69
CA ARG A 4 -11.65 0.57 -3.57
C ARG A 4 -11.76 -0.56 -4.59
N ARG A 5 -12.30 -1.70 -4.18
CA ARG A 5 -12.51 -2.86 -5.06
C ARG A 5 -13.58 -2.55 -6.11
N THR A 6 -14.68 -1.92 -5.71
CA THR A 6 -15.74 -1.50 -6.65
C THR A 6 -15.23 -0.47 -7.64
N ALA A 7 -14.42 0.50 -7.21
CA ALA A 7 -13.79 1.48 -8.10
C ALA A 7 -12.88 0.81 -9.14
N PHE A 8 -12.11 -0.21 -8.75
CA PHE A 8 -11.29 -0.98 -9.69
C PHE A 8 -12.13 -1.68 -10.76
N PHE A 9 -13.18 -2.40 -10.37
CA PHE A 9 -14.04 -3.09 -11.34
C PHE A 9 -14.71 -2.12 -12.32
N ALA A 10 -15.15 -0.96 -11.83
CA ALA A 10 -15.69 0.09 -12.69
C ALA A 10 -14.63 0.62 -13.67
N ALA A 11 -13.41 0.91 -13.21
CA ALA A 11 -12.33 1.39 -14.08
C ALA A 11 -11.90 0.34 -15.11
N ALA A 12 -11.81 -0.93 -14.72
CA ALA A 12 -11.47 -2.03 -15.63
C ALA A 12 -12.57 -2.25 -16.68
N ALA A 13 -13.85 -2.17 -16.29
CA ALA A 13 -14.96 -2.25 -17.22
C ALA A 13 -14.97 -1.07 -18.21
N LEU A 14 -14.67 0.15 -17.74
CA LEU A 14 -14.53 1.33 -18.60
C LEU A 14 -13.35 1.19 -19.58
N ALA A 15 -12.19 0.70 -19.12
CA ALA A 15 -11.02 0.52 -19.97
C ALA A 15 -11.25 -0.58 -21.04
N ALA A 16 -11.81 -1.73 -20.64
CA ALA A 16 -12.04 -2.85 -21.55
C ALA A 16 -13.26 -2.63 -22.48
N GLY A 17 -14.35 -2.07 -21.94
CA GLY A 17 -15.59 -1.83 -22.69
C GLY A 17 -15.63 -0.51 -23.45
N GLY A 18 -14.81 0.48 -23.06
CA GLY A 18 -14.73 1.78 -23.71
C GLY A 18 -13.88 1.80 -24.98
N ALA A 19 -12.97 0.85 -25.16
CA ALA A 19 -12.06 0.82 -26.32
C ALA A 19 -12.79 0.83 -27.68
N PRO A 20 -13.91 0.12 -27.91
CA PRO A 20 -14.65 0.24 -29.17
C PRO A 20 -15.29 1.61 -29.40
N LEU A 21 -15.58 2.37 -28.32
CA LEU A 21 -16.19 3.70 -28.38
C LEU A 21 -15.14 4.78 -28.67
N THR A 22 -13.92 4.64 -28.17
CA THR A 22 -12.85 5.62 -28.41
C THR A 22 -12.54 5.78 -29.89
N PHE A 23 -12.58 4.68 -30.67
CA PHE A 23 -12.39 4.74 -32.13
C PHE A 23 -13.51 5.48 -32.87
N ARG A 24 -14.72 5.57 -32.29
CA ARG A 24 -15.86 6.28 -32.91
C ARG A 24 -15.84 7.78 -32.63
N LEU A 25 -15.20 8.20 -31.54
CA LEU A 25 -15.13 9.61 -31.13
C LEU A 25 -14.11 10.40 -31.97
N GLY A 26 -13.25 9.71 -32.74
CA GLY A 26 -12.13 10.31 -33.45
C GLY A 26 -10.84 10.31 -32.64
N ALA A 27 -9.72 10.60 -33.31
CA ALA A 27 -8.38 10.38 -32.76
C ALA A 27 -8.14 11.14 -31.44
N VAL A 28 -8.52 12.42 -31.36
CA VAL A 28 -8.24 13.27 -30.19
C VAL A 28 -9.10 12.89 -28.97
N PRO A 29 -10.45 12.99 -29.01
CA PRO A 29 -11.26 12.67 -27.84
C PRO A 29 -11.20 11.19 -27.47
N GLY A 30 -11.02 10.29 -28.44
CA GLY A 30 -10.79 8.87 -28.19
C GLY A 30 -9.50 8.61 -27.40
N SER A 31 -8.40 9.28 -27.78
CA SER A 31 -7.12 9.16 -27.07
C SER A 31 -7.20 9.73 -25.66
N LEU A 32 -7.84 10.89 -25.47
CA LEU A 32 -8.03 11.49 -24.15
C LEU A 32 -8.84 10.59 -23.23
N LEU A 33 -9.94 10.01 -23.72
CA LEU A 33 -10.77 9.08 -22.96
C LEU A 33 -10.00 7.80 -22.60
N LEU A 34 -9.21 7.26 -23.53
CA LEU A 34 -8.39 6.07 -23.27
C LEU A 34 -7.34 6.33 -22.19
N VAL A 35 -6.64 7.47 -22.26
CA VAL A 35 -5.66 7.87 -21.24
C VAL A 35 -6.34 8.06 -19.90
N ALA A 36 -7.48 8.76 -19.85
CA ALA A 36 -8.22 8.96 -18.61
C ALA A 36 -8.67 7.62 -17.98
N ALA A 37 -9.19 6.70 -18.78
CA ALA A 37 -9.60 5.37 -18.32
C ALA A 37 -8.41 4.54 -17.82
N ALA A 38 -7.27 4.55 -18.52
CA ALA A 38 -6.07 3.83 -18.12
C ALA A 38 -5.43 4.41 -16.85
N VAL A 39 -5.41 5.74 -16.70
CA VAL A 39 -4.95 6.41 -15.47
C VAL A 39 -5.88 6.07 -14.30
N ALA A 40 -7.20 6.09 -14.50
CA ALA A 40 -8.16 5.68 -13.48
C ALA A 40 -7.97 4.21 -13.08
N LEU A 41 -7.74 3.31 -14.05
CA LEU A 41 -7.44 1.90 -13.80
C LEU A 41 -6.14 1.73 -13.01
N ALA A 42 -5.06 2.42 -13.40
CA ALA A 42 -3.77 2.36 -12.72
C ALA A 42 -3.85 2.91 -11.29
N ALA A 43 -4.55 4.03 -11.08
CA ALA A 43 -4.79 4.59 -9.75
C ALA A 43 -5.64 3.66 -8.87
N ALA A 44 -6.68 3.02 -9.44
CA ALA A 44 -7.49 2.05 -8.73
C ALA A 44 -6.70 0.77 -8.39
N ALA A 45 -5.86 0.29 -9.32
CA ALA A 45 -4.95 -0.84 -9.10
C ALA A 45 -3.93 -0.53 -8.00
N SER A 46 -3.38 0.68 -8.03
CA SER A 46 -2.45 1.17 -7.01
C SER A 46 -3.10 1.37 -5.65
N GLY A 47 -4.39 1.73 -5.63
CA GLY A 47 -5.11 2.12 -4.41
C GLY A 47 -4.81 3.56 -3.97
N ALA A 48 -4.03 4.32 -4.75
CA ALA A 48 -3.66 5.72 -4.52
C ALA A 48 -3.37 6.42 -5.87
N VAL A 49 -3.48 7.75 -5.88
CA VAL A 49 -3.08 8.57 -7.04
C VAL A 49 -1.60 8.92 -6.89
N ALA A 50 -0.73 7.99 -7.29
CA ALA A 50 0.72 8.18 -7.31
C ALA A 50 1.20 8.61 -8.70
N SER A 51 2.29 9.38 -8.79
CA SER A 51 2.89 9.80 -10.06
C SER A 51 3.21 8.62 -10.97
N LEU A 52 3.75 7.52 -10.40
CA LEU A 52 4.05 6.30 -11.14
C LEU A 52 2.78 5.60 -11.67
N ALA A 53 1.67 5.65 -10.93
CA ALA A 53 0.39 5.11 -11.39
C ALA A 53 -0.17 5.93 -12.56
N VAL A 54 -0.09 7.26 -12.49
CA VAL A 54 -0.50 8.15 -13.58
C VAL A 54 0.37 7.90 -14.83
N ALA A 55 1.69 7.85 -14.66
CA ALA A 55 2.62 7.57 -15.77
C ALA A 55 2.39 6.18 -16.36
N GLY A 56 2.22 5.14 -15.52
CA GLY A 56 1.93 3.77 -15.95
C GLY A 56 0.61 3.67 -16.72
N GLY A 57 -0.46 4.34 -16.25
CA GLY A 57 -1.72 4.41 -16.97
C GLY A 57 -1.60 5.09 -18.33
N ALA A 58 -0.93 6.24 -18.40
CA ALA A 58 -0.72 6.97 -19.65
C ALA A 58 0.12 6.18 -20.67
N LEU A 59 1.23 5.57 -20.22
CA LEU A 59 2.06 4.69 -21.06
C LEU A 59 1.29 3.44 -21.49
N GLY A 60 0.45 2.88 -20.62
CA GLY A 60 -0.43 1.76 -20.93
C GLY A 60 -1.42 2.08 -22.04
N ALA A 61 -2.05 3.26 -21.98
CA ALA A 61 -2.95 3.75 -23.02
C ALA A 61 -2.23 3.93 -24.37
N LEU A 62 -1.01 4.50 -24.35
CA LEU A 62 -0.19 4.63 -25.55
C LEU A 62 0.16 3.26 -26.16
N ALA A 63 0.67 2.33 -25.34
CA ALA A 63 1.02 0.99 -25.79
C ALA A 63 -0.20 0.23 -26.34
N PHE A 64 -1.36 0.39 -25.70
CA PHE A 64 -2.62 -0.15 -26.21
C PHE A 64 -2.97 0.41 -27.59
N GLY A 65 -2.90 1.73 -27.77
CA GLY A 65 -3.20 2.38 -29.05
C GLY A 65 -2.29 1.91 -30.20
N VAL A 66 -1.00 1.69 -29.92
CA VAL A 66 -0.03 1.18 -30.90
C VAL A 66 -0.28 -0.28 -31.26
N LEU A 67 -0.57 -1.13 -30.26
CA LEU A 67 -0.64 -2.59 -30.44
C LEU A 67 -2.03 -3.09 -30.84
N ALA A 68 -3.11 -2.36 -30.55
CA ALA A 68 -4.48 -2.86 -30.72
C ALA A 68 -4.83 -3.24 -32.16
N GLY A 69 -4.25 -2.55 -33.16
CA GLY A 69 -4.44 -2.88 -34.58
C GLY A 69 -3.68 -4.12 -35.04
N VAL A 70 -2.66 -4.57 -34.30
CA VAL A 70 -1.81 -5.72 -34.65
C VAL A 70 -2.22 -6.96 -33.85
N SER A 71 -2.39 -6.80 -32.53
CA SER A 71 -2.76 -7.90 -31.63
C SER A 71 -3.53 -7.36 -30.42
N PRO A 72 -4.84 -7.62 -30.33
CA PRO A 72 -5.65 -7.26 -29.16
C PRO A 72 -5.08 -7.85 -27.86
N ALA A 73 -4.56 -9.08 -27.91
CA ALA A 73 -3.92 -9.72 -26.77
C ALA A 73 -2.67 -8.95 -26.29
N ALA A 74 -1.77 -8.57 -27.22
CA ALA A 74 -0.58 -7.81 -26.87
C ALA A 74 -0.92 -6.42 -26.32
N ALA A 75 -1.92 -5.75 -26.90
CA ALA A 75 -2.42 -4.46 -26.43
C ALA A 75 -2.95 -4.55 -24.99
N GLY A 76 -3.76 -5.57 -24.70
CA GLY A 76 -4.28 -5.81 -23.37
C GLY A 76 -3.20 -6.16 -22.35
N ALA A 77 -2.23 -6.98 -22.73
CA ALA A 77 -1.08 -7.31 -21.88
C ALA A 77 -0.31 -6.05 -21.50
N ALA A 78 0.07 -5.23 -22.49
CA ALA A 78 0.83 -4.01 -22.27
C ALA A 78 0.08 -3.00 -21.40
N LEU A 79 -1.21 -2.79 -21.67
CA LEU A 79 -2.07 -1.90 -20.88
C LEU A 79 -2.12 -2.33 -19.42
N ALA A 80 -2.47 -3.59 -19.15
CA ALA A 80 -2.60 -4.10 -17.79
C ALA A 80 -1.25 -4.14 -17.07
N GLY A 81 -0.19 -4.61 -17.73
CA GLY A 81 1.16 -4.64 -17.17
C GLY A 81 1.64 -3.27 -16.70
N LEU A 82 1.44 -2.23 -17.51
CA LEU A 82 1.82 -0.86 -17.17
C LEU A 82 0.90 -0.24 -16.11
N CYS A 83 -0.41 -0.50 -16.14
CA CYS A 83 -1.33 -0.05 -15.09
C CYS A 83 -1.00 -0.67 -13.72
N PHE A 84 -0.51 -1.91 -13.71
CA PHE A 84 -0.09 -2.62 -12.50
C PHE A 84 1.39 -2.45 -12.15
N ALA A 85 2.17 -1.65 -12.89
CA ALA A 85 3.61 -1.53 -12.66
C ALA A 85 3.94 -1.01 -11.25
N GLU A 86 3.25 0.04 -10.82
CA GLU A 86 3.41 0.61 -9.46
C GLU A 86 3.08 -0.41 -8.38
N ARG A 87 1.95 -1.13 -8.52
CA ARG A 87 1.57 -2.19 -7.57
C ARG A 87 2.57 -3.34 -7.56
N SER A 88 3.05 -3.75 -8.73
CA SER A 88 4.03 -4.83 -8.88
C SER A 88 5.35 -4.47 -8.20
N ALA A 89 5.77 -3.20 -8.26
CA ALA A 89 6.98 -2.72 -7.58
C ALA A 89 6.90 -2.87 -6.05
N ARG A 90 5.69 -2.82 -5.46
CA ARG A 90 5.47 -3.04 -4.02
C ARG A 90 5.50 -4.51 -3.62
N VAL A 91 5.33 -5.44 -4.57
CA VAL A 91 5.34 -6.88 -4.28
C VAL A 91 6.74 -7.29 -3.79
N ARG A 92 6.78 -7.84 -2.57
CA ARG A 92 8.01 -8.08 -1.80
C ARG A 92 8.92 -9.15 -2.39
N SER A 93 8.37 -10.33 -2.67
CA SER A 93 9.21 -11.44 -3.14
C SER A 93 9.35 -11.39 -4.66
N GLY A 94 10.55 -11.64 -5.18
CA GLY A 94 10.77 -11.69 -6.62
C GLY A 94 9.85 -12.70 -7.33
N LYS A 95 9.59 -13.86 -6.70
CA LYS A 95 8.65 -14.86 -7.21
C LYS A 95 7.21 -14.34 -7.25
N ALA A 96 6.73 -13.71 -6.18
CA ALA A 96 5.39 -13.12 -6.17
C ALA A 96 5.29 -11.94 -7.14
N ARG A 97 6.36 -11.16 -7.31
CA ARG A 97 6.43 -10.04 -8.27
C ARG A 97 6.33 -10.55 -9.70
N LEU A 98 7.07 -11.60 -10.04
CA LEU A 98 6.97 -12.29 -11.33
C LEU A 98 5.56 -12.87 -11.54
N ALA A 99 4.98 -13.51 -10.53
CA ALA A 99 3.61 -14.02 -10.60
C ALA A 99 2.58 -12.90 -10.79
N HIS A 100 2.72 -11.78 -10.08
CA HIS A 100 1.84 -10.61 -10.20
C HIS A 100 1.96 -9.95 -11.58
N ALA A 101 3.18 -9.72 -12.06
CA ALA A 101 3.42 -9.22 -13.40
C ALA A 101 2.88 -10.18 -14.47
N GLY A 102 3.14 -11.48 -14.32
CA GLY A 102 2.63 -12.52 -15.22
C GLY A 102 1.10 -12.56 -15.27
N LEU A 103 0.44 -12.50 -14.11
CA LEU A 103 -1.03 -12.41 -14.04
C LEU A 103 -1.57 -11.11 -14.64
N ALA A 104 -0.85 -9.98 -14.49
CA ALA A 104 -1.27 -8.72 -15.08
C ALA A 104 -1.23 -8.78 -16.61
N LEU A 105 -0.12 -9.28 -17.17
CA LEU A 105 0.04 -9.47 -18.60
C LEU A 105 -0.97 -10.47 -19.16
N ALA A 106 -1.10 -11.65 -18.55
CA ALA A 106 -2.03 -12.69 -19.00
C ALA A 106 -3.49 -12.28 -18.84
N GLY A 107 -3.86 -11.70 -17.69
CA GLY A 107 -5.21 -11.21 -17.42
C GLY A 107 -5.61 -10.09 -18.38
N GLY A 108 -4.71 -9.13 -18.63
CA GLY A 108 -4.91 -8.09 -19.64
C GLY A 108 -5.07 -8.63 -21.06
N ALA A 109 -4.21 -9.57 -21.46
CA ALA A 109 -4.28 -10.20 -22.77
C ALA A 109 -5.62 -10.91 -23.01
N LEU A 110 -6.04 -11.72 -22.04
CA LEU A 110 -7.32 -12.45 -22.10
C LEU A 110 -8.51 -11.49 -22.07
N ALA A 111 -8.49 -10.47 -21.20
CA ALA A 111 -9.56 -9.48 -21.10
C ALA A 111 -9.82 -8.76 -22.42
N VAL A 112 -8.76 -8.28 -23.07
CA VAL A 112 -8.89 -7.57 -24.35
C VAL A 112 -9.21 -8.54 -25.50
N SER A 113 -8.71 -9.76 -25.48
CA SER A 113 -9.07 -10.78 -26.47
C SER A 113 -10.55 -11.15 -26.41
N VAL A 114 -11.11 -11.32 -25.20
CA VAL A 114 -12.53 -11.61 -24.99
C VAL A 114 -13.39 -10.44 -25.48
N THR A 115 -13.07 -9.21 -25.12
CA THR A 115 -13.85 -8.04 -25.58
C THR A 115 -13.78 -7.86 -27.10
N ALA A 116 -12.61 -8.09 -27.72
CA ALA A 116 -12.46 -8.06 -29.17
C ALA A 116 -13.27 -9.16 -29.87
N ALA A 117 -13.22 -10.41 -29.37
CA ALA A 117 -13.93 -11.55 -29.96
C ALA A 117 -15.46 -11.34 -29.99
N PHE A 118 -16.01 -10.63 -29.01
CA PHE A 118 -17.45 -10.34 -28.91
C PHE A 118 -17.84 -8.93 -29.37
N ALA A 119 -16.94 -8.17 -30.01
CA ALA A 119 -17.19 -6.78 -30.39
C ALA A 119 -18.39 -6.58 -31.34
N ALA A 120 -18.65 -7.57 -32.21
CA ALA A 120 -19.78 -7.58 -33.16
C ALA A 120 -21.06 -8.25 -32.61
N SER A 121 -21.03 -8.74 -31.37
CA SER A 121 -22.18 -9.42 -30.76
C SER A 121 -23.27 -8.43 -30.29
N SER A 122 -24.41 -8.98 -29.88
CA SER A 122 -25.49 -8.19 -29.28
C SER A 122 -25.01 -7.40 -28.05
N LEU A 123 -25.73 -6.33 -27.69
CA LEU A 123 -25.36 -5.48 -26.55
C LEU A 123 -25.28 -6.25 -25.23
N VAL A 124 -26.17 -7.22 -25.02
CA VAL A 124 -26.17 -8.08 -23.83
C VAL A 124 -24.89 -8.92 -23.74
N ILE A 125 -24.51 -9.59 -24.83
CA ILE A 125 -23.29 -10.42 -24.88
C ILE A 125 -22.04 -9.57 -24.66
N ARG A 126 -21.99 -8.37 -25.25
CA ARG A 126 -20.90 -7.42 -25.01
C ARG A 126 -20.82 -6.98 -23.55
N GLY A 127 -21.96 -6.71 -22.91
CA GLY A 127 -22.00 -6.40 -21.49
C GLY A 127 -21.38 -7.52 -20.63
N VAL A 128 -21.75 -8.77 -20.91
CA VAL A 128 -21.16 -9.95 -20.23
C VAL A 128 -19.66 -10.06 -20.49
N ALA A 129 -19.22 -9.90 -21.74
CA ALA A 129 -17.80 -9.94 -22.10
C ALA A 129 -16.97 -8.87 -21.37
N VAL A 130 -17.52 -7.66 -21.20
CA VAL A 130 -16.89 -6.58 -20.43
C VAL A 130 -16.77 -6.93 -18.94
N VAL A 131 -17.81 -7.54 -18.35
CA VAL A 131 -17.76 -8.02 -16.96
C VAL A 131 -16.68 -9.09 -16.80
N VAL A 132 -16.63 -10.07 -17.69
CA VAL A 132 -15.59 -11.12 -17.69
C VAL A 132 -14.20 -10.51 -17.84
N ALA A 133 -14.02 -9.56 -18.75
CA ALA A 133 -12.77 -8.86 -18.95
C ALA A 133 -12.33 -8.07 -17.69
N ALA A 134 -13.26 -7.39 -17.01
CA ALA A 134 -12.97 -6.71 -15.75
C ALA A 134 -12.52 -7.68 -14.65
N VAL A 135 -13.13 -8.87 -14.57
CA VAL A 135 -12.71 -9.94 -13.65
C VAL A 135 -11.31 -10.46 -13.99
N LEU A 136 -11.00 -10.68 -15.27
CA LEU A 136 -9.68 -11.12 -15.73
C LEU A 136 -8.60 -10.07 -15.43
N MET A 137 -8.89 -8.79 -15.63
CA MET A 137 -7.97 -7.71 -15.24
C MET A 137 -7.78 -7.59 -13.71
N ALA A 138 -8.71 -8.11 -12.91
CA ALA A 138 -8.60 -8.12 -11.45
C ALA A 138 -7.71 -9.24 -10.90
N LEU A 139 -7.29 -10.22 -11.72
CA LEU A 139 -6.48 -11.36 -11.26
C LEU A 139 -5.21 -10.97 -10.47
N PRO A 140 -4.44 -9.93 -10.84
CA PRO A 140 -3.25 -9.54 -10.07
C PRO A 140 -3.58 -9.10 -8.64
N LEU A 141 -4.81 -8.65 -8.38
CA LEU A 141 -5.27 -8.26 -7.04
C LEU A 141 -5.39 -9.44 -6.07
N LEU A 142 -5.36 -10.68 -6.57
CA LEU A 142 -5.30 -11.89 -5.74
C LEU A 142 -3.92 -12.08 -5.09
N ILE A 143 -2.88 -11.46 -5.64
CA ILE A 143 -1.55 -11.45 -5.04
C ILE A 143 -1.45 -10.22 -4.14
N GLU A 144 -1.22 -10.47 -2.85
CA GLU A 144 -0.99 -9.41 -1.87
C GLU A 144 0.31 -8.68 -2.20
N ALA A 145 0.18 -7.45 -2.70
CA ALA A 145 1.32 -6.59 -3.01
C ALA A 145 1.88 -5.91 -1.77
N ASP A 146 1.04 -5.61 -0.78
CA ASP A 146 1.44 -4.91 0.43
C ASP A 146 1.80 -5.87 1.57
N ASP A 147 2.64 -5.41 2.49
CA ASP A 147 2.87 -6.14 3.74
C ASP A 147 1.56 -6.25 4.54
N PRO A 148 1.08 -7.48 4.84
CA PRO A 148 -0.19 -7.67 5.56
C PRO A 148 -0.17 -7.01 6.94
N LEU A 149 1.00 -6.89 7.57
CA LEU A 149 1.15 -6.21 8.85
C LEU A 149 0.97 -4.70 8.69
N ALA A 150 1.60 -4.08 7.70
CA ALA A 150 1.44 -2.65 7.43
C ALA A 150 -0.04 -2.32 7.11
N HIS A 151 -0.68 -3.16 6.31
CA HIS A 151 -2.09 -3.00 5.97
C HIS A 151 -3.01 -3.13 7.20
N ALA A 152 -2.74 -4.11 8.06
CA ALA A 152 -3.50 -4.28 9.30
C ALA A 152 -3.32 -3.11 10.28
N LEU A 153 -2.14 -2.49 10.33
CA LEU A 153 -1.90 -1.29 11.15
C LEU A 153 -2.66 -0.08 10.60
N ASP A 154 -2.67 0.14 9.29
CA ASP A 154 -3.45 1.23 8.68
C ASP A 154 -4.96 1.03 8.86
N GLY A 155 -5.44 -0.21 8.69
CA GLY A 155 -6.84 -0.55 8.97
C GLY A 155 -7.21 -0.26 10.43
N ALA A 156 -6.37 -0.64 11.38
CA ALA A 156 -6.58 -0.30 12.79
C ALA A 156 -6.57 1.22 13.04
N ALA A 157 -5.70 1.96 12.34
CA ALA A 157 -5.62 3.43 12.43
C ALA A 157 -6.84 4.14 11.82
N GLU A 158 -7.51 3.55 10.83
CA GLU A 158 -8.76 4.09 10.28
C GLU A 158 -9.94 3.94 11.26
N GLU A 159 -9.90 2.95 12.14
CA GLU A 159 -10.98 2.60 13.05
C GLU A 159 -10.92 3.27 14.44
N ILE A 160 -9.80 3.90 14.78
CA ILE A 160 -9.60 4.51 16.11
C ILE A 160 -9.43 6.02 16.01
N THR A 161 -9.80 6.72 17.08
CA THR A 161 -9.51 8.14 17.26
C THR A 161 -8.36 8.35 18.26
N GLY A 162 -7.82 9.57 18.30
CA GLY A 162 -6.77 9.95 19.26
C GLY A 162 -5.32 9.73 18.78
N PRO A 163 -4.35 9.85 19.67
CA PRO A 163 -2.92 9.94 19.33
C PRO A 163 -2.35 8.63 18.75
N ALA A 164 -2.84 7.46 19.19
CA ALA A 164 -2.38 6.18 18.67
C ALA A 164 -2.62 6.01 17.16
N ARG A 165 -3.58 6.74 16.58
CA ARG A 165 -3.84 6.74 15.14
C ARG A 165 -2.60 7.15 14.34
N ALA A 166 -1.89 8.20 14.78
CA ALA A 166 -0.67 8.66 14.12
C ALA A 166 0.44 7.61 14.27
N SER A 167 0.67 7.11 15.49
CA SER A 167 1.69 6.09 15.74
C SER A 167 1.47 4.81 14.94
N LEU A 168 0.22 4.35 14.76
CA LEU A 168 -0.07 3.18 13.93
C LEU A 168 0.24 3.42 12.44
N ARG A 169 -0.05 4.64 11.92
CA ARG A 169 0.33 5.02 10.56
C ARG A 169 1.83 5.11 10.39
N ASP A 170 2.54 5.66 11.37
CA ASP A 170 4.00 5.70 11.37
C ASP A 170 4.58 4.28 11.42
N GLY A 171 4.00 3.39 12.23
CA GLY A 171 4.35 1.98 12.26
C GLY A 171 4.09 1.26 10.94
N ALA A 172 2.98 1.58 10.26
CA ALA A 172 2.68 1.04 8.93
C ALA A 172 3.67 1.55 7.87
N ALA A 173 4.00 2.84 7.90
CA ALA A 173 5.00 3.45 7.03
C ALA A 173 6.39 2.85 7.25
N LEU A 174 6.84 2.75 8.51
CA LEU A 174 8.07 2.08 8.89
C LEU A 174 8.08 0.64 8.37
N ARG A 175 6.99 -0.11 8.59
CA ARG A 175 6.94 -1.50 8.14
C ARG A 175 7.12 -1.63 6.63
N ARG A 176 6.68 -0.66 5.83
CA ARG A 176 6.87 -0.63 4.37
C ARG A 176 8.31 -0.33 3.96
N THR A 177 9.03 0.51 4.72
CA THR A 177 10.40 0.88 4.37
C THR A 177 11.41 -0.22 4.70
N VAL A 178 11.21 -0.98 5.80
CA VAL A 178 12.22 -1.95 6.27
C VAL A 178 12.05 -3.39 5.76
N VAL A 179 11.38 -3.54 4.62
CA VAL A 179 10.86 -4.83 4.16
C VAL A 179 11.93 -5.82 3.64
N GLU A 180 13.06 -5.34 3.13
CA GLU A 180 14.12 -6.18 2.54
C GLU A 180 15.37 -6.27 3.42
N GLU A 181 15.33 -5.63 4.57
CA GLU A 181 16.49 -5.38 5.38
C GLU A 181 16.52 -6.33 6.58
N GLU A 182 17.12 -7.51 6.37
CA GLU A 182 17.40 -8.43 7.47
C GLU A 182 18.30 -7.73 8.49
N MET A 183 17.80 -7.62 9.73
CA MET A 183 18.61 -7.11 10.83
C MET A 183 19.93 -7.89 10.91
N PRO A 184 21.06 -7.22 11.20
CA PRO A 184 22.38 -7.83 11.11
C PRO A 184 22.55 -9.04 12.04
N ASP A 185 21.76 -9.10 13.11
CA ASP A 185 21.76 -10.21 14.07
C ASP A 185 20.39 -10.94 14.08
N ARG A 186 20.46 -12.28 14.20
CA ARG A 186 19.30 -13.16 14.41
C ARG A 186 18.53 -12.81 15.68
N LYS A 187 19.21 -12.41 16.76
CA LYS A 187 18.55 -12.02 18.01
C LYS A 187 17.75 -10.72 17.81
N ALA A 188 18.35 -9.72 17.15
CA ALA A 188 17.66 -8.47 16.79
C ALA A 188 16.45 -8.75 15.88
N THR A 189 16.59 -9.62 14.89
CA THR A 189 15.48 -10.08 14.03
C THR A 189 14.35 -10.69 14.87
N ARG A 190 14.66 -11.56 15.83
CA ARG A 190 13.66 -12.20 16.69
C ARG A 190 12.92 -11.17 17.54
N HIS A 191 13.65 -10.25 18.18
CA HIS A 191 13.06 -9.18 18.98
C HIS A 191 12.21 -8.22 18.15
N ALA A 192 12.63 -7.87 16.93
CA ALA A 192 11.82 -7.06 16.03
C ALA A 192 10.49 -7.78 15.68
N ARG A 193 10.54 -9.09 15.37
CA ARG A 193 9.33 -9.89 15.10
C ARG A 193 8.39 -9.96 16.32
N GLU A 194 8.93 -10.19 17.51
CA GLU A 194 8.18 -10.19 18.77
C GLU A 194 7.51 -8.83 19.02
N THR A 195 8.24 -7.73 18.77
CA THR A 195 7.76 -6.35 18.95
C THR A 195 6.65 -6.01 17.95
N TRP A 196 6.81 -6.37 16.68
CA TRP A 196 5.77 -6.24 15.65
C TRP A 196 4.49 -7.02 16.01
N ALA A 197 4.63 -8.26 16.49
CA ALA A 197 3.50 -9.07 16.94
C ALA A 197 2.80 -8.45 18.16
N SER A 198 3.56 -7.88 19.10
CA SER A 198 3.03 -7.17 20.26
C SER A 198 2.26 -5.91 19.86
N LEU A 199 2.82 -5.10 18.97
CA LEU A 199 2.17 -3.91 18.42
C LEU A 199 0.82 -4.26 17.77
N MET A 200 0.77 -5.35 16.99
CA MET A 200 -0.47 -5.80 16.36
C MET A 200 -1.54 -6.23 17.39
N ARG A 201 -1.14 -6.89 18.49
CA ARG A 201 -2.06 -7.23 19.59
C ARG A 201 -2.62 -5.98 20.26
N LEU A 202 -1.77 -4.97 20.50
CA LEU A 202 -2.18 -3.68 21.08
C LEU A 202 -3.13 -2.92 20.15
N ALA A 203 -2.83 -2.84 18.86
CA ALA A 203 -3.69 -2.20 17.85
C ALA A 203 -5.10 -2.83 17.84
N ARG A 204 -5.18 -4.17 17.80
CA ARG A 204 -6.47 -4.89 17.87
C ARG A 204 -7.21 -4.66 19.18
N ALA A 205 -6.49 -4.62 20.31
CA ALA A 205 -7.10 -4.31 21.61
C ALA A 205 -7.68 -2.88 21.62
N ARG A 206 -6.95 -1.91 21.06
CA ARG A 206 -7.37 -0.52 20.98
C ARG A 206 -8.64 -0.33 20.13
N VAL A 207 -8.73 -1.01 18.99
CA VAL A 207 -9.93 -1.05 18.15
C VAL A 207 -11.14 -1.61 18.92
N ARG A 208 -10.96 -2.72 19.65
CA ARG A 208 -12.03 -3.29 20.48
C ARG A 208 -12.52 -2.33 21.57
N LEU A 209 -11.59 -1.62 22.22
CA LEU A 209 -11.93 -0.60 23.22
C LEU A 209 -12.70 0.58 22.61
N GLU A 210 -12.30 1.06 21.42
CA GLU A 210 -13.02 2.14 20.72
C GLU A 210 -14.47 1.74 20.42
N ARG A 211 -14.66 0.54 19.86
CA ARG A 211 -15.99 0.02 19.54
C ARG A 211 -16.85 -0.16 20.80
N ALA A 212 -16.27 -0.67 21.88
CA ALA A 212 -16.98 -0.82 23.16
C ALA A 212 -17.36 0.53 23.79
N ALA A 213 -16.47 1.53 23.71
CA ALA A 213 -16.74 2.89 24.17
C ALA A 213 -17.84 3.55 23.32
N GLY A 214 -17.79 3.40 22.00
CA GLY A 214 -18.83 3.87 21.07
C GLY A 214 -20.19 3.24 21.35
N ALA A 215 -20.23 1.93 21.59
CA ALA A 215 -21.48 1.23 21.93
C ALA A 215 -22.11 1.72 23.24
N ARG A 216 -21.28 2.01 24.27
CA ARG A 216 -21.76 2.58 25.54
C ARG A 216 -22.31 4.00 25.38
N ARG A 217 -21.72 4.81 24.50
CA ARG A 217 -22.21 6.17 24.19
C ARG A 217 -23.51 6.16 23.38
N ALA A 218 -23.69 5.15 22.53
CA ALA A 218 -24.88 4.99 21.71
C ALA A 218 -26.06 4.33 22.44
N ALA A 219 -25.81 3.67 23.57
CA ALA A 219 -26.88 3.14 24.41
C ALA A 219 -27.72 4.33 24.92
N PRO A 220 -29.03 4.38 24.62
CA PRO A 220 -29.89 5.43 25.14
C PRO A 220 -29.77 5.41 26.65
N GLU A 221 -29.58 6.58 27.27
CA GLU A 221 -29.72 6.72 28.72
C GLU A 221 -31.05 6.06 29.06
N GLY A 222 -30.98 4.93 29.77
CA GLY A 222 -32.16 4.12 30.06
C GLY A 222 -33.24 5.02 30.61
N PRO A 223 -34.53 4.78 30.27
CA PRO A 223 -35.63 5.65 30.65
C PRO A 223 -35.46 5.96 32.12
N GLY A 224 -35.06 7.22 32.39
CA GLY A 224 -34.66 7.65 33.71
C GLY A 224 -35.74 7.18 34.65
N GLU A 225 -35.33 6.47 35.70
CA GLU A 225 -36.18 6.15 36.81
C GLU A 225 -36.83 7.48 37.22
N VAL A 226 -38.08 7.71 36.76
CA VAL A 226 -38.87 8.89 37.07
C VAL A 226 -39.29 8.69 38.52
N GLY A 227 -38.32 8.80 39.41
CA GLY A 227 -38.52 8.91 40.84
C GLY A 227 -39.15 10.26 41.07
N GLY A 228 -40.48 10.28 41.12
CA GLY A 228 -41.23 11.41 41.64
C GLY A 228 -40.71 11.75 43.03
N GLY A 229 -40.06 12.90 43.17
CA GLY A 229 -39.41 13.31 44.40
C GLY A 229 -39.21 14.81 44.42
N GLU A 230 -40.26 15.49 44.86
CA GLU A 230 -40.36 16.81 45.48
C GLU A 230 -39.36 17.93 45.11
N VAL A 231 -39.97 19.02 44.63
CA VAL A 231 -39.40 20.34 44.39
C VAL A 231 -38.98 20.97 45.73
N GLY A 232 -37.76 20.70 46.17
CA GLY A 232 -37.12 21.39 47.30
C GLY A 232 -36.12 22.44 46.79
N GLY A 233 -36.48 23.72 46.89
CA GLY A 233 -35.61 24.85 46.52
C GLY A 233 -34.35 24.90 47.38
N GLY A 234 -33.19 24.65 46.78
CA GLY A 234 -31.90 24.69 47.43
C GLY A 234 -30.79 25.02 46.42
N GLU A 235 -30.11 26.12 46.73
CA GLU A 235 -28.80 26.62 46.29
C GLU A 235 -28.07 25.93 45.10
N PRO A 236 -27.58 26.71 44.10
CA PRO A 236 -26.89 26.15 42.94
C PRO A 236 -25.62 25.39 43.36
N PRO A 237 -25.45 24.13 42.94
CA PRO A 237 -24.30 23.32 43.35
C PRO A 237 -23.00 23.89 42.79
N PRO A 238 -21.89 23.80 43.55
CA PRO A 238 -20.58 24.30 43.11
C PRO A 238 -20.13 23.59 41.82
N ALA A 239 -19.52 24.35 40.92
CA ALA A 239 -19.00 23.86 39.65
C ALA A 239 -18.08 22.66 39.89
N LYS A 240 -18.46 21.49 39.38
CA LYS A 240 -17.67 20.25 39.46
C LYS A 240 -16.40 20.38 38.62
N THR A 241 -15.37 21.00 39.19
CA THR A 241 -14.00 20.99 38.65
C THR A 241 -13.41 19.61 38.84
N GLY A 242 -13.21 18.88 37.74
CA GLY A 242 -12.46 17.62 37.71
C GLY A 242 -13.32 16.37 37.73
N ALA A 243 -14.13 16.14 36.70
CA ALA A 243 -14.64 14.80 36.45
C ALA A 243 -13.45 13.86 36.23
N ALA A 244 -13.17 12.99 37.19
CA ALA A 244 -12.11 11.99 37.09
C ALA A 244 -12.33 11.17 35.80
N ALA A 245 -11.27 11.02 35.00
CA ALA A 245 -11.33 10.26 33.76
C ALA A 245 -11.90 8.87 34.02
N SER A 246 -12.78 8.41 33.14
CA SER A 246 -13.39 7.10 33.31
C SER A 246 -12.31 6.00 33.30
N PRO A 247 -12.50 4.87 34.01
CA PRO A 247 -11.53 3.78 34.00
C PRO A 247 -11.17 3.29 32.59
N VAL A 248 -12.11 3.38 31.64
CA VAL A 248 -11.90 3.02 30.24
C VAL A 248 -10.96 4.00 29.53
N GLU A 249 -11.12 5.30 29.76
CA GLU A 249 -10.23 6.33 29.20
C GLU A 249 -8.80 6.18 29.72
N VAL A 250 -8.63 5.84 31.01
CA VAL A 250 -7.31 5.55 31.58
C VAL A 250 -6.66 4.34 30.89
N VAL A 251 -7.42 3.27 30.64
CA VAL A 251 -6.91 2.08 29.92
C VAL A 251 -6.55 2.43 28.47
N ILE A 252 -7.40 3.20 27.78
CA ILE A 252 -7.12 3.67 26.41
C ILE A 252 -5.81 4.46 26.38
N GLY A 253 -5.62 5.43 27.29
CA GLY A 253 -4.39 6.21 27.37
C GLY A 253 -3.14 5.35 27.58
N ARG A 254 -3.23 4.30 28.42
CA ARG A 254 -2.12 3.35 28.62
C ARG A 254 -1.81 2.52 27.37
N VAL A 255 -2.84 2.08 26.64
CA VAL A 255 -2.66 1.33 25.38
C VAL A 255 -2.04 2.24 24.32
N ASP A 256 -2.51 3.48 24.20
CA ASP A 256 -1.99 4.46 23.24
C ASP A 256 -0.50 4.76 23.49
N ALA A 257 -0.12 5.01 24.76
CA ALA A 257 1.28 5.18 25.13
C ALA A 257 2.13 3.95 24.76
N ARG A 258 1.60 2.75 25.02
CA ARG A 258 2.33 1.51 24.72
C ARG A 258 2.49 1.26 23.22
N ILE A 259 1.50 1.62 22.40
CA ILE A 259 1.60 1.60 20.94
C ILE A 259 2.72 2.53 20.48
N ALA A 260 2.75 3.77 20.98
CA ALA A 260 3.80 4.73 20.66
C ALA A 260 5.20 4.23 21.05
N ASP A 261 5.35 3.64 22.24
CA ASP A 261 6.62 3.05 22.70
C ASP A 261 7.15 1.98 21.75
N HIS A 262 6.27 1.07 21.28
CA HIS A 262 6.67 -0.03 20.39
C HIS A 262 7.10 0.51 19.01
N VAL A 263 6.38 1.48 18.46
CA VAL A 263 6.72 2.12 17.19
C VAL A 263 8.05 2.86 17.30
N ALA A 264 8.26 3.60 18.40
CA ALA A 264 9.52 4.29 18.66
C ALA A 264 10.69 3.32 18.86
N ALA A 265 10.47 2.19 19.55
CA ALA A 265 11.49 1.15 19.73
C ALA A 265 11.88 0.48 18.40
N LEU A 266 10.89 0.16 17.55
CA LEU A 266 11.14 -0.38 16.21
C LEU A 266 11.90 0.62 15.35
N THR A 267 11.49 1.90 15.35
CA THR A 267 12.16 2.97 14.60
C THR A 267 13.63 3.08 14.98
N ARG A 268 13.94 3.11 16.29
CA ARG A 268 15.33 3.15 16.78
C ARG A 268 16.12 1.89 16.40
N ALA A 269 15.50 0.72 16.51
CA ALA A 269 16.16 -0.55 16.18
C ALA A 269 16.54 -0.62 14.70
N TYR A 270 15.66 -0.19 13.80
CA TYR A 270 15.95 -0.15 12.37
C TYR A 270 16.97 0.94 12.01
N ALA A 271 16.85 2.14 12.58
CA ALA A 271 17.87 3.18 12.38
C ALA A 271 19.28 2.74 12.85
N ALA A 272 19.36 1.98 13.94
CA ALA A 272 20.63 1.41 14.41
C ALA A 272 21.16 0.31 13.47
N ALA A 273 20.28 -0.52 12.90
CA ALA A 273 20.66 -1.51 11.90
C ALA A 273 21.19 -0.85 10.62
N ASP A 274 20.56 0.24 10.17
CA ASP A 274 20.96 0.99 8.98
C ASP A 274 22.33 1.66 9.20
N ALA A 275 22.53 2.28 10.36
CA ALA A 275 23.82 2.85 10.74
C ALA A 275 24.94 1.78 10.80
N ALA A 276 24.64 0.60 11.35
CA ALA A 276 25.60 -0.50 11.41
C ALA A 276 25.97 -1.02 10.00
N ARG A 277 25.01 -1.08 9.08
CA ARG A 277 25.29 -1.45 7.68
C ARG A 277 26.06 -0.37 6.94
N ALA A 278 25.67 0.90 7.09
CA ALA A 278 26.41 2.02 6.50
C ALA A 278 27.88 2.03 6.95
N ALA A 279 28.12 1.76 8.24
CA ALA A 279 29.48 1.59 8.76
C ALA A 279 30.21 0.41 8.11
N ALA A 280 29.56 -0.75 7.96
CA ALA A 280 30.15 -1.93 7.31
C ALA A 280 30.49 -1.67 5.82
N THR A 281 29.63 -0.99 5.08
CA THR A 281 29.89 -0.62 3.67
C THR A 281 30.99 0.43 3.56
N SER A 282 31.01 1.44 4.46
CA SER A 282 32.07 2.46 4.45
C SER A 282 33.46 1.89 4.79
N LEU A 283 33.51 0.84 5.64
CA LEU A 283 34.74 0.09 5.91
C LEU A 283 35.24 -0.60 4.64
N ASP A 284 34.33 -1.15 3.84
CA ASP A 284 34.65 -1.78 2.56
C ASP A 284 35.21 -0.76 1.56
N ASP A 285 34.64 0.45 1.47
CA ASP A 285 35.18 1.53 0.63
C ASP A 285 36.61 1.93 1.04
N THR A 286 36.91 1.99 2.34
CA THR A 286 38.29 2.23 2.80
C THR A 286 39.24 1.07 2.48
N ALA A 287 38.76 -0.17 2.54
CA ALA A 287 39.54 -1.33 2.15
C ALA A 287 39.81 -1.32 0.64
N LEU A 288 38.80 -0.98 -0.17
CA LEU A 288 38.92 -0.81 -1.62
C LEU A 288 39.94 0.26 -1.97
N ARG A 289 39.85 1.46 -1.36
CA ARG A 289 40.82 2.54 -1.57
C ARG A 289 42.25 2.13 -1.19
N ARG A 290 42.41 1.35 -0.12
CA ARG A 290 43.73 0.84 0.26
C ARG A 290 44.29 -0.11 -0.80
N VAL A 291 43.46 -0.97 -1.38
CA VAL A 291 43.85 -1.84 -2.51
C VAL A 291 44.20 -1.01 -3.76
N GLU A 292 43.42 0.01 -4.09
CA GLU A 292 43.70 0.92 -5.22
C GLU A 292 45.07 1.62 -5.06
N THR A 293 45.36 2.18 -3.89
CA THR A 293 46.67 2.82 -3.62
C THR A 293 47.84 1.84 -3.66
N MET A 294 47.63 0.57 -3.26
CA MET A 294 48.66 -0.46 -3.42
C MET A 294 48.88 -0.80 -4.90
N GLY A 295 47.82 -0.83 -5.72
CA GLY A 295 47.92 -0.98 -7.17
C GLY A 295 48.74 0.12 -7.82
N GLU A 296 48.47 1.39 -7.49
CA GLU A 296 49.23 2.55 -7.98
C GLU A 296 50.71 2.47 -7.57
N SER A 297 51.01 2.00 -6.36
CA SER A 297 52.39 1.83 -5.89
C SER A 297 53.14 0.74 -6.66
N LEU A 298 52.46 -0.36 -7.03
CA LEU A 298 53.05 -1.44 -7.82
C LEU A 298 53.30 -1.00 -9.27
N GLU A 299 52.41 -0.17 -9.83
CA GLU A 299 52.60 0.41 -11.16
C GLU A 299 53.81 1.36 -11.19
N GLN A 300 53.99 2.19 -10.14
CA GLN A 300 55.17 3.05 -9.99
C GLN A 300 56.47 2.23 -9.85
N VAL A 301 56.45 1.16 -9.04
CA VAL A 301 57.62 0.25 -8.90
C VAL A 301 57.93 -0.45 -10.22
N SER A 302 56.90 -0.93 -10.93
CA SER A 302 57.08 -1.55 -12.25
C SER A 302 57.70 -0.58 -13.26
N LYS A 303 57.28 0.68 -13.26
CA LYS A 303 57.80 1.71 -14.16
C LYS A 303 59.27 2.01 -13.87
N ALA A 304 59.65 2.12 -12.58
CA ALA A 304 61.03 2.35 -12.18
C ALA A 304 61.98 1.23 -12.61
N ILE A 305 61.57 -0.04 -12.49
CA ILE A 305 62.36 -1.20 -12.95
C ILE A 305 62.59 -1.16 -14.47
N VAL A 306 61.57 -0.77 -15.25
CA VAL A 306 61.69 -0.66 -16.71
C VAL A 306 62.63 0.49 -17.13
N GLU A 307 62.68 1.58 -16.37
CA GLU A 307 63.56 2.72 -16.69
C GLU A 307 65.04 2.49 -16.30
N GLU A 308 65.33 1.54 -15.39
CA GLU A 308 66.70 1.20 -14.97
C GLU A 308 67.39 0.11 -15.82
N VAL A 309 66.66 -0.58 -16.71
CA VAL A 309 67.16 -1.64 -17.60
C VAL A 309 67.40 -1.10 -19.01
#